data_AF-A0A060C6W7-F1
#
_entry.id   AF-A0A060C6W7-F1
#
_cell.length_a   1.000
_cell.length_b   1.000
_cell.length_c   1.000
_cell.angle_alpha   90.00
_cell.angle_beta   90.00
_cell.angle_gamma   90.00
#
_symmetry.space_group_name_H-M   'P 1'
#
loop_
_entity.id
_entity.type
_entity.pdbx_description
1 polymer ?
#
loop_
_entity_poly.entity_id
_entity_poly.type
_entity_poly.pdbx_seq_one_letter_code
_entity_poly.pdbx_strand_id
1 'polypeptide(L)'
;MRTVHYVSPSIWAWRQGRAAKIGRSADLVLCLFPMEPPIYAQHGVDARFVGHPLAEMLALEPDRAAARDTLGLAHDVLLLG
;
A
#
# COMPACT_ATOMS: atom_id res chain seq x y z
N MET A 1 -22.10 3.69 -16.21
CA MET A 1 -20.80 4.37 -16.02
C MET A 1 -19.89 3.39 -15.29
N ARG A 2 -18.65 3.16 -15.74
CA ARG A 2 -17.70 2.28 -15.04
C ARG A 2 -16.88 3.11 -14.05
N THR A 3 -16.56 2.55 -12.90
CA THR A 3 -15.95 3.22 -11.75
C THR A 3 -14.72 2.45 -11.27
N VAL A 4 -13.62 3.16 -11.05
CA VAL A 4 -12.34 2.58 -10.60
C VAL A 4 -11.95 3.22 -9.27
N HIS A 5 -11.58 2.38 -8.30
CA HIS A 5 -11.02 2.83 -7.03
C HIS A 5 -9.49 2.72 -7.11
N TYR A 6 -8.81 3.87 -7.25
CA TYR A 6 -7.36 3.93 -7.27
C TYR A 6 -6.84 4.06 -5.85
N VAL A 7 -5.90 3.19 -5.47
CA VAL A 7 -5.43 2.98 -4.10
C VAL A 7 -6.53 2.36 -3.25
N SER A 8 -6.37 1.08 -2.96
CA SER A 8 -7.16 0.42 -1.95
C SER A 8 -7.05 1.22 -0.62
N PRO A 9 -8.11 1.35 0.21
CA PRO A 9 -8.05 2.04 1.51
C PRO A 9 -7.59 1.17 2.72
N SER A 10 -6.29 1.22 3.13
CA SER A 10 -5.55 0.24 4.00
C SER A 10 -6.18 -0.22 5.30
N ILE A 11 -7.22 0.49 5.71
CA ILE A 11 -8.12 0.20 6.80
C ILE A 11 -9.04 -1.04 6.57
N TRP A 12 -8.95 -1.79 5.47
CA TRP A 12 -9.77 -3.00 5.24
C TRP A 12 -9.41 -4.20 6.13
N ALA A 13 -8.17 -4.30 6.64
CA ALA A 13 -7.68 -5.51 7.30
C ALA A 13 -8.34 -5.85 8.65
N TRP A 14 -9.10 -4.93 9.25
CA TRP A 14 -9.71 -5.12 10.59
C TRP A 14 -11.25 -5.25 10.57
N ARG A 15 -11.92 -5.02 9.43
CA ARG A 15 -13.38 -5.20 9.30
C ARG A 15 -13.76 -5.73 7.92
N GLN A 16 -13.86 -7.05 7.79
CA GLN A 16 -14.21 -7.79 6.55
C GLN A 16 -15.44 -7.21 5.81
N GLY A 17 -16.44 -6.68 6.52
CA GLY A 17 -17.64 -6.10 5.90
C GLY A 17 -17.41 -4.88 5.00
N ARG A 18 -16.25 -4.21 5.07
CA ARG A 18 -15.95 -3.05 4.21
C ARG A 18 -15.51 -3.42 2.80
N ALA A 19 -14.87 -4.57 2.58
CA ALA A 19 -14.46 -5.00 1.25
C ALA A 19 -15.66 -5.21 0.32
N ALA A 20 -16.73 -5.84 0.84
CA ALA A 20 -17.98 -6.00 0.10
C ALA A 20 -18.67 -4.66 -0.22
N LYS A 21 -18.48 -3.61 0.61
CA LYS A 21 -19.02 -2.27 0.34
C LYS A 21 -18.28 -1.58 -0.79
N ILE A 22 -16.96 -1.76 -0.87
CA ILE A 22 -16.12 -1.23 -1.96
C ILE A 22 -16.54 -1.87 -3.29
N GLY A 23 -16.76 -3.19 -3.31
CA GLY A 23 -17.29 -3.90 -4.48
C GLY A 23 -18.65 -3.41 -5.00
N ARG A 24 -19.45 -2.76 -4.15
CA ARG A 24 -20.72 -2.13 -4.58
C ARG A 24 -20.54 -0.73 -5.17
N SER A 25 -19.38 -0.11 -4.94
CA SER A 25 -19.09 1.28 -5.33
C SER A 25 -18.01 1.42 -6.41
N ALA A 26 -17.36 0.32 -6.78
CA ALA A 26 -16.29 0.28 -7.76
C ALA A 26 -16.37 -1.01 -8.59
N ASP A 27 -16.21 -0.89 -9.90
CA ASP A 27 -16.10 -2.02 -10.82
C ASP A 27 -14.70 -2.64 -10.81
N LEU A 28 -13.67 -1.88 -10.40
CA LEU A 28 -12.28 -2.30 -10.32
C LEU A 28 -11.55 -1.58 -9.19
N VAL A 29 -10.72 -2.31 -8.44
CA VAL A 29 -9.82 -1.76 -7.42
C VAL A 29 -8.37 -1.91 -7.85
N LEU A 30 -7.61 -0.82 -7.81
CA LEU A 30 -6.17 -0.83 -8.09
C LEU A 30 -5.39 -0.83 -6.78
N CYS A 31 -4.66 -1.93 -6.57
CA CYS A 31 -4.02 -2.37 -5.34
C CYS A 31 -2.54 -2.00 -5.32
N LEU A 32 -2.06 -1.46 -4.20
CA LEU A 32 -0.66 -1.09 -3.98
C LEU A 32 0.18 -2.21 -3.38
N PHE A 33 -0.47 -3.26 -2.87
CA PHE A 33 0.22 -4.38 -2.25
C PHE A 33 -0.28 -5.74 -2.77
N PRO A 34 0.60 -6.74 -2.90
CA PRO A 34 0.26 -8.02 -3.53
C PRO A 34 -0.70 -8.88 -2.70
N MET A 35 -0.86 -8.61 -1.40
CA MET A 35 -1.82 -9.35 -0.55
C MET A 35 -3.27 -8.86 -0.69
N GLU A 36 -3.52 -7.73 -1.35
CA GLU A 36 -4.86 -7.14 -1.44
C GLU A 36 -5.78 -7.85 -2.45
N PRO A 37 -5.34 -8.19 -3.69
CA PRO A 37 -6.23 -8.82 -4.67
C PRO A 37 -6.87 -10.14 -4.19
N PRO A 38 -6.16 -11.05 -3.51
CA PRO A 38 -6.76 -12.27 -2.96
C PRO A 38 -7.89 -11.98 -1.96
N ILE A 39 -7.80 -10.90 -1.19
CA ILE A 39 -8.84 -10.51 -0.21
C ILE A 39 -10.09 -10.02 -0.94
N TYR A 40 -9.93 -9.20 -1.98
CA TYR A 40 -11.05 -8.73 -2.80
C TYR A 40 -11.74 -9.85 -3.58
N ALA A 41 -10.96 -10.84 -4.04
CA ALA A 41 -11.49 -12.02 -4.73
C ALA A 41 -12.47 -12.82 -3.86
N GLN A 42 -12.24 -12.92 -2.55
CA GLN A 42 -13.18 -13.55 -1.60
C GLN A 42 -14.55 -12.86 -1.53
N HIS A 43 -14.64 -11.62 -1.99
CA HIS A 43 -15.84 -10.81 -2.01
C HIS A 43 -16.38 -10.54 -3.42
N GLY A 44 -15.85 -11.22 -4.44
CA GLY A 44 -16.28 -11.07 -5.83
C GLY A 44 -15.93 -9.71 -6.46
N VAL A 45 -14.92 -9.03 -5.93
CA VAL A 45 -14.47 -7.71 -6.42
C VAL A 45 -13.26 -7.89 -7.34
N ASP A 46 -13.28 -7.31 -8.54
CA ASP A 46 -12.10 -7.29 -9.42
C ASP A 46 -11.07 -6.32 -8.84
N ALA A 47 -9.90 -6.86 -8.52
CA ALA A 47 -8.80 -6.12 -7.92
C ALA A 47 -7.48 -6.49 -8.57
N ARG A 48 -6.63 -5.49 -8.86
CA ARG A 48 -5.38 -5.67 -9.59
C ARG A 48 -4.24 -4.97 -8.87
N PHE A 49 -3.17 -5.71 -8.59
CA PHE A 49 -1.94 -5.13 -8.07
C PHE A 49 -1.23 -4.33 -9.17
N VAL A 50 -0.99 -3.06 -8.91
CA VAL A 50 -0.36 -2.11 -9.87
C VAL A 50 1.01 -1.60 -9.39
N GLY A 51 1.51 -2.12 -8.27
CA GLY A 51 2.73 -1.61 -7.65
C GLY A 51 2.49 -0.40 -6.76
N HIS A 52 3.55 0.07 -6.13
CA HIS A 52 3.50 1.18 -5.19
C HIS A 52 4.35 2.34 -5.73
N PRO A 53 3.77 3.49 -6.12
CA PRO A 53 4.52 4.61 -6.70
C PRO A 53 5.70 5.07 -5.83
N LEU A 54 5.52 5.07 -4.50
CA LEU A 54 6.61 5.37 -3.58
C LEU A 54 7.79 4.38 -3.67
N ALA A 55 7.51 3.09 -3.89
CA ALA A 55 8.57 2.09 -4.02
C ALA A 55 9.41 2.31 -5.29
N GLU A 56 8.84 2.89 -6.34
CA GLU A 56 9.56 3.26 -7.56
C GLU A 56 10.49 4.47 -7.34
N MET A 57 10.20 5.32 -6.36
CA MET A 57 11.01 6.52 -6.04
C MET A 57 12.14 6.24 -5.04
N LEU A 58 12.07 5.13 -4.31
CA LEU A 58 13.05 4.78 -3.29
C LEU A 58 14.23 4.02 -3.91
N ALA A 59 15.45 4.40 -3.55
CA ALA A 59 16.62 3.61 -3.88
C ALA A 59 16.54 2.25 -3.20
N LEU A 60 16.89 1.18 -3.93
CA LEU A 60 16.99 -0.19 -3.39
C LEU A 60 17.93 -0.24 -2.18
N GLU A 61 19.04 0.50 -2.26
CA GLU A 61 20.03 0.64 -1.19
C GLU A 61 20.11 2.11 -0.77
N PRO A 62 19.36 2.52 0.26
CA PRO A 62 19.39 3.89 0.74
C PRO A 62 20.66 4.19 1.54
N ASP A 63 21.24 5.38 1.33
CA ASP A 63 22.39 5.86 2.10
C ASP A 63 21.96 6.28 3.52
N ARG A 64 22.15 5.36 4.47
CA ARG A 64 21.79 5.60 5.87
C ARG A 64 22.68 6.66 6.53
N ALA A 65 23.94 6.79 6.12
CA ALA A 65 24.87 7.75 6.73
C ALA A 65 24.48 9.17 6.35
N ALA A 66 24.24 9.42 5.06
CA ALA A 66 23.76 10.72 4.57
C ALA A 66 22.41 11.11 5.18
N ALA A 67 21.51 10.15 5.37
CA ALA A 67 20.23 10.40 6.04
C ALA A 67 20.42 10.78 7.53
N ARG A 68 21.34 10.11 8.25
CA ARG A 68 21.68 10.45 9.64
C ARG A 68 22.29 11.83 9.76
N ASP A 69 23.21 12.18 8.87
CA ASP A 69 23.82 13.51 8.84
C ASP A 69 22.76 14.61 8.62
N THR A 70 21.84 14.38 7.67
CA THR A 70 20.74 15.31 7.38
C THR A 70 19.80 15.50 8.58
N LEU A 71 19.57 14.43 9.35
CA LEU A 71 18.68 14.44 10.51
C LEU A 71 19.40 14.79 11.82
N GLY A 72 20.71 15.04 11.80
CA GLY A 72 21.52 15.33 12.99
C GLY A 72 21.62 14.17 13.98
N LEU A 73 21.55 12.92 13.49
CA LEU A 73 21.60 11.71 14.31
C LEU A 73 23.03 11.18 14.42
N ALA A 74 23.45 10.82 15.63
CA ALA A 74 24.73 10.13 15.85
C ALA A 74 24.74 8.77 15.12
N HIS A 75 25.87 8.38 14.53
CA HIS A 75 25.96 7.21 13.63
C HIS A 75 25.89 5.86 14.35
N ASP A 76 26.25 5.84 15.62
CA ASP A 76 26.40 4.67 16.48
C ASP A 76 25.15 4.36 17.34
N VAL A 77 24.09 5.17 17.22
CA VAL A 77 22.85 4.98 17.98
C VAL A 77 21.93 4.00 17.27
N LEU A 78 21.45 3.00 18.01
CA LEU A 78 20.38 2.10 17.57
C LEU A 78 19.07 2.89 17.43
N LEU A 79 18.50 2.87 16.23
CA LEU A 79 17.17 3.40 15.95
C LEU A 79 16.19 2.22 15.91
N LEU A 80 15.08 2.32 16.65
CA LEU A 80 13.95 1.41 16.52
C LEU A 80 12.97 2.01 15.50
N GLY A 81 12.68 1.25 14.45
CA GLY A 81 11.70 1.57 13.41
C GLY A 81 10.78 0.38 13.18
#